data_AF-A0AA43C3F1-F1
#
_entry.id   AF-A0AA43C3F1-F1
#
_cell.length_a   1.000
_cell.length_b   1.000
_cell.length_c   1.000
_cell.angle_alpha   90.00
_cell.angle_beta   90.00
_cell.angle_gamma   90.00
#
_symmetry.space_group_name_H-M   'P 1'
#
loop_
_entity.id
_entity.type
_entity.pdbx_description
1 polymer ?
#
loop_
_entity_poly.entity_id
_entity_poly.type
_entity_poly.pdbx_seq_one_letter_code
_entity_poly.pdbx_strand_id
1 'polypeptide(L)'
;MARVYASGEVLVVSGTEFPDARRVGLVESGAMSVEVDGQGRWAAAAAPDGPLWGVVDRVLPATNPACLAFRHKDRFTWASDLSTYVRYWAGEVLPAIRALDPSVDRLEISDRTVRLEVEQPGVGRAVLAGVEGGMLGFGRLEDPERFLFLPVVLNEATGRVAVRVMRIRGTAFGQGGTETLGWALADASEPSVTETEPRFRLRVAGVE
;
A
#
# COMPACT_ATOMS: atom_id res chain seq x y z
N MET A 1 8.60 -11.45 -0.35
CA MET A 1 8.57 -10.48 -1.48
C MET A 1 8.57 -11.23 -2.82
N ALA A 2 8.01 -10.71 -3.92
CA ALA A 2 8.09 -11.35 -5.24
C ALA A 2 8.01 -10.40 -6.45
N ARG A 3 8.22 -10.93 -7.64
CA ARG A 3 8.10 -10.31 -8.96
C ARG A 3 7.22 -11.24 -9.82
N VAL A 4 6.30 -10.62 -10.53
CA VAL A 4 5.27 -11.24 -11.37
C VAL A 4 5.54 -10.83 -12.81
N TYR A 5 5.17 -11.66 -13.79
CA TYR A 5 5.23 -11.40 -15.24
C TYR A 5 3.82 -11.36 -15.86
N ALA A 6 3.71 -10.72 -17.03
CA ALA A 6 2.48 -10.22 -17.64
C ALA A 6 1.46 -11.31 -18.06
N SER A 7 0.32 -11.39 -17.36
CA SER A 7 -0.89 -12.11 -17.83
C SER A 7 -2.22 -11.57 -17.27
N GLY A 8 -2.25 -10.43 -16.57
CA GLY A 8 -3.45 -9.98 -15.83
C GLY A 8 -3.72 -10.79 -14.55
N GLU A 9 -2.71 -11.52 -14.09
CA GLU A 9 -2.73 -12.31 -12.86
C GLU A 9 -1.82 -11.65 -11.81
N VAL A 10 -2.27 -11.66 -10.55
CA VAL A 10 -1.49 -11.18 -9.40
C VAL A 10 -1.25 -12.37 -8.49
N LEU A 11 0.02 -12.69 -8.27
CA LEU A 11 0.40 -13.65 -7.24
C LEU A 11 0.44 -12.93 -5.88
N VAL A 12 -0.45 -13.35 -5.00
CA VAL A 12 -0.50 -12.91 -3.60
C VAL A 12 0.23 -13.94 -2.76
N VAL A 13 1.18 -13.49 -1.94
CA VAL A 13 1.96 -14.37 -1.06
C VAL A 13 1.97 -13.88 0.38
N SER A 14 1.96 -14.82 1.32
CA SER A 14 1.99 -14.59 2.75
C SER A 14 2.84 -15.65 3.45
N GLY A 15 3.53 -15.26 4.53
CA GLY A 15 4.19 -16.20 5.44
C GLY A 15 3.23 -16.94 6.38
N THR A 16 1.93 -16.62 6.32
CA THR A 16 0.86 -17.25 7.12
C THR A 16 -0.27 -17.70 6.19
N GLU A 17 -0.96 -18.78 6.54
CA GLU A 17 -2.16 -19.24 5.84
C GLU A 17 -3.26 -18.16 5.82
N PHE A 18 -3.98 -18.07 4.71
CA PHE A 18 -5.10 -17.16 4.50
C PHE A 18 -6.17 -17.82 3.62
N PRO A 19 -7.41 -17.30 3.57
CA PRO A 19 -8.49 -17.91 2.80
C PRO A 19 -8.11 -18.16 1.34
N ASP A 20 -8.43 -19.36 0.82
CA ASP A 20 -8.13 -19.85 -0.53
C ASP A 20 -6.64 -19.96 -0.91
N ALA A 21 -5.73 -19.68 0.03
CA ALA A 21 -4.32 -19.90 -0.18
C ALA A 21 -4.00 -21.39 -0.20
N ARG A 22 -3.13 -21.79 -1.13
CA ARG A 22 -2.43 -23.08 -1.05
C ARG A 22 -1.00 -22.85 -0.63
N ARG A 23 -0.37 -23.87 -0.04
CA ARG A 23 1.07 -23.83 0.17
C ARG A 23 1.75 -23.85 -1.19
N VAL A 24 2.49 -22.79 -1.49
CA VAL A 24 3.16 -22.60 -2.80
C VAL A 24 4.68 -22.74 -2.70
N GLY A 25 5.20 -22.96 -1.49
CA GLY A 25 6.62 -23.25 -1.28
C GLY A 25 7.04 -23.28 0.18
N LEU A 26 8.35 -23.40 0.37
CA LEU A 26 9.06 -23.12 1.61
C LEU A 26 10.07 -22.00 1.32
N VAL A 27 10.22 -21.05 2.22
CA VAL A 27 11.29 -20.06 2.15
C VAL A 27 12.46 -20.58 2.96
N GLU A 28 13.61 -20.70 2.32
CA GLU A 28 14.88 -21.07 2.94
C GLU A 28 15.91 -19.99 2.60
N SER A 29 16.53 -19.41 3.63
CA SER A 29 17.65 -18.46 3.46
C SER A 29 17.30 -17.17 2.72
N GLY A 30 16.02 -16.75 2.74
CA GLY A 30 15.58 -15.45 2.22
C GLY A 30 15.61 -15.29 0.68
N ALA A 31 15.92 -16.32 -0.10
CA ALA A 31 15.78 -16.32 -1.56
C ALA A 31 14.67 -17.30 -1.95
N MET A 32 13.74 -16.88 -2.81
CA MET A 32 12.58 -17.71 -3.13
C MET A 32 12.29 -17.78 -4.63
N SER A 33 11.94 -18.97 -5.10
CA SER A 33 11.19 -19.15 -6.34
C SER A 33 9.92 -19.91 -6.03
N VAL A 34 8.77 -19.32 -6.32
CA VAL A 34 7.45 -19.91 -6.12
C VAL A 34 7.05 -20.61 -7.41
N GLU A 35 6.81 -21.91 -7.38
CA GLU A 35 6.21 -22.61 -8.51
C GLU A 35 4.73 -22.83 -8.17
N VAL A 36 3.86 -22.28 -9.01
CA VAL A 36 2.42 -22.43 -8.84
C VAL A 36 1.96 -23.43 -9.90
N ASP A 37 1.45 -24.58 -9.47
CA ASP A 37 1.03 -25.67 -10.37
C ASP A 37 0.16 -25.14 -11.52
N GLY A 38 0.62 -25.37 -12.75
CA GLY A 38 -0.04 -24.94 -13.98
C GLY A 38 0.12 -23.47 -14.37
N GLN A 39 0.83 -22.65 -13.57
CA GLN A 39 0.98 -21.20 -13.76
C GLN A 39 2.44 -20.72 -13.78
N GLY A 40 3.41 -21.63 -13.79
CA GLY A 40 4.82 -21.33 -13.98
C GLY A 40 5.56 -20.89 -12.72
N ARG A 41 6.81 -20.45 -12.91
CA ARG A 41 7.75 -20.08 -11.85
C ARG A 41 7.78 -18.57 -11.65
N TRP A 42 7.53 -18.14 -10.42
CA TRP A 42 7.45 -16.76 -9.97
C TRP A 42 8.64 -16.47 -9.05
N ALA A 43 9.36 -15.37 -9.27
CA ALA A 43 10.54 -15.06 -8.47
C ALA A 43 10.14 -14.28 -7.21
N ALA A 44 10.49 -14.76 -6.03
CA ALA A 44 10.18 -14.15 -4.75
C ALA A 44 11.46 -13.61 -4.04
N ALA A 45 11.61 -12.32 -3.69
CA ALA A 45 12.65 -11.96 -2.69
C ALA A 45 12.19 -12.23 -1.26
N ALA A 46 13.13 -12.38 -0.34
CA ALA A 46 12.99 -12.50 1.10
C ALA A 46 11.56 -12.55 1.67
N ALA A 47 11.20 -13.73 2.20
CA ALA A 47 10.21 -13.87 3.25
C ALA A 47 10.92 -14.49 4.48
N PRO A 48 10.32 -14.44 5.68
CA PRO A 48 10.82 -15.21 6.81
C PRO A 48 10.88 -16.69 6.45
N ASP A 49 11.87 -17.42 6.97
CA ASP A 49 11.96 -18.87 6.78
C ASP A 49 10.67 -19.53 7.28
N GLY A 50 10.15 -20.48 6.49
CA GLY A 50 8.88 -21.14 6.81
C GLY A 50 7.98 -21.41 5.60
N PRO A 51 6.77 -21.94 5.84
CA PRO A 51 5.82 -22.21 4.77
C PRO A 51 5.32 -20.91 4.13
N LEU A 52 5.34 -20.86 2.81
CA LEU A 52 4.71 -19.77 2.07
C LEU A 52 3.36 -20.22 1.53
N TRP A 53 2.37 -19.38 1.78
CA TRP A 53 1.01 -19.53 1.30
C TRP A 53 0.77 -18.53 0.19
N GLY A 54 0.08 -18.96 -0.87
CA GLY A 54 -0.19 -18.10 -2.00
C GLY A 54 -1.43 -18.49 -2.79
N VAL A 55 -1.99 -17.50 -3.45
CA VAL A 55 -3.09 -17.62 -4.40
C VAL A 55 -2.80 -16.74 -5.60
N VAL A 56 -3.18 -17.21 -6.78
CA VAL A 56 -3.17 -16.37 -7.98
C VAL A 56 -4.57 -15.81 -8.16
N ASP A 57 -4.69 -14.50 -7.99
CA ASP A 57 -5.93 -13.78 -8.27
C ASP A 57 -5.90 -13.26 -9.71
N ARG A 58 -7.02 -13.42 -10.43
CA ARG A 58 -7.19 -12.89 -11.77
C ARG A 58 -7.74 -11.48 -11.65
N VAL A 59 -6.87 -10.50 -11.86
CA VAL A 59 -7.22 -9.07 -11.82
C VAL A 59 -7.44 -8.57 -13.25
N LEU A 60 -8.70 -8.35 -13.61
CA LEU A 60 -9.11 -7.75 -14.89
C LEU A 60 -8.51 -6.34 -15.08
N PRO A 61 -8.14 -5.99 -16.32
CA PRO A 61 -6.86 -6.36 -16.90
C PRO A 61 -5.74 -5.51 -16.28
N ALA A 62 -4.98 -6.07 -15.34
CA ALA A 62 -3.72 -5.47 -14.94
C ALA A 62 -2.75 -5.55 -16.14
N THR A 63 -2.52 -4.42 -16.83
CA THR A 63 -1.58 -4.33 -17.97
C THR A 63 -0.13 -4.51 -17.56
N ASN A 64 0.17 -4.43 -16.26
CA ASN A 64 1.50 -4.63 -15.72
C ASN A 64 1.46 -5.67 -14.60
N PRO A 65 2.40 -6.62 -14.60
CA PRO A 65 2.49 -7.55 -13.49
C PRO A 65 2.89 -6.83 -12.19
N ALA A 66 2.31 -7.31 -11.10
CA ALA A 66 2.39 -6.72 -9.77
C ALA A 66 2.67 -7.81 -8.74
N CYS A 67 3.56 -7.54 -7.79
CA CYS A 67 3.66 -8.36 -6.58
C CYS A 67 3.23 -7.54 -5.37
N LEU A 68 2.34 -8.14 -4.59
CA LEU A 68 1.91 -7.68 -3.28
C LEU A 68 2.24 -8.77 -2.27
N ALA A 69 2.94 -8.38 -1.21
CA ALA A 69 3.25 -9.25 -0.08
C ALA A 69 2.64 -8.67 1.20
N PHE A 70 2.05 -9.56 2.02
CA PHE A 70 1.44 -9.21 3.30
C PHE A 70 2.10 -10.00 4.43
N ARG A 71 2.27 -9.36 5.60
CA ARG A 71 2.94 -9.97 6.75
C ARG A 71 2.00 -10.57 7.80
N HIS A 72 0.73 -10.14 7.88
CA HIS A 72 -0.19 -10.57 8.95
C HIS A 72 -1.59 -10.94 8.48
N LYS A 73 -2.17 -11.90 9.22
CA LYS A 73 -3.49 -12.53 9.07
C LYS A 73 -4.67 -11.57 9.30
N ASP A 74 -4.51 -10.55 10.15
CA ASP A 74 -5.65 -9.82 10.72
C ASP A 74 -6.29 -8.81 9.75
N ARG A 75 -5.71 -8.62 8.56
CA ARG A 75 -6.26 -7.74 7.53
C ARG A 75 -7.45 -8.34 6.78
N PHE A 76 -7.65 -9.65 6.85
CA PHE A 76 -8.64 -10.34 6.02
C PHE A 76 -9.50 -11.28 6.85
N THR A 77 -10.75 -10.87 7.06
CA THR A 77 -11.76 -11.71 7.72
C THR A 77 -12.39 -12.73 6.76
N TRP A 78 -12.39 -12.44 5.45
CA TRP A 78 -12.98 -13.28 4.41
C TRP A 78 -12.14 -13.23 3.11
N ALA A 79 -12.26 -14.25 2.25
CA ALA A 79 -11.61 -14.29 0.94
C ALA A 79 -12.03 -13.13 0.01
N SER A 80 -13.28 -12.67 0.13
CA SER A 80 -13.79 -11.50 -0.58
C SER A 80 -13.07 -10.21 -0.18
N ASP A 81 -12.66 -10.09 1.09
CA ASP A 81 -11.92 -8.92 1.59
C ASP A 81 -10.53 -8.91 0.97
N LEU A 82 -9.88 -10.08 0.91
CA LEU A 82 -8.56 -10.22 0.32
C LEU A 82 -8.56 -9.89 -1.17
N SER A 83 -9.46 -10.49 -1.96
CA SER A 83 -9.53 -10.23 -3.41
C SER A 83 -9.86 -8.77 -3.72
N THR A 84 -10.78 -8.15 -2.97
CA THR A 84 -11.12 -6.72 -3.12
C THR A 84 -9.92 -5.83 -2.78
N TYR A 85 -9.21 -6.15 -1.70
CA TYR A 85 -8.02 -5.42 -1.28
C TYR A 85 -6.88 -5.58 -2.29
N VAL A 86 -6.60 -6.80 -2.74
CA VAL A 86 -5.57 -7.09 -3.75
C VAL A 86 -5.86 -6.36 -5.06
N ARG A 87 -7.12 -6.34 -5.50
CA ARG A 87 -7.54 -5.58 -6.70
C ARG A 87 -7.31 -4.09 -6.53
N TYR A 88 -7.64 -3.53 -5.37
CA TYR A 88 -7.37 -2.12 -5.07
C TYR A 88 -5.86 -1.82 -5.11
N TRP A 89 -5.04 -2.63 -4.45
CA TRP A 89 -3.59 -2.39 -4.41
C TRP A 89 -2.89 -2.61 -5.75
N ALA A 90 -3.20 -3.68 -6.46
CA ALA A 90 -2.58 -4.00 -7.74
C ALA A 90 -3.13 -3.17 -8.89
N GLY A 91 -4.43 -2.86 -8.87
CA GLY A 91 -5.13 -2.15 -9.92
C GLY A 91 -5.09 -0.63 -9.79
N GLU A 92 -5.06 -0.09 -8.57
CA GLU A 92 -5.05 1.37 -8.35
C GLU A 92 -3.75 1.87 -7.74
N VAL A 93 -3.33 1.31 -6.61
CA VAL A 93 -2.23 1.91 -5.81
C VAL A 93 -0.88 1.73 -6.48
N LEU A 94 -0.50 0.49 -6.82
CA LEU A 94 0.81 0.22 -7.41
C LEU A 94 1.01 0.95 -8.75
N PRO A 95 0.04 1.00 -9.69
CA PRO A 95 0.19 1.79 -10.91
C PRO A 95 0.40 3.28 -10.63
N ALA A 96 -0.34 3.86 -9.68
CA ALA A 96 -0.18 5.26 -9.32
C ALA A 96 1.20 5.54 -8.69
N ILE A 97 1.67 4.65 -7.82
CA ILE A 97 3.02 4.75 -7.22
C ILE A 97 4.10 4.57 -8.30
N ARG A 98 3.94 3.66 -9.27
CA ARG A 98 4.88 3.50 -10.39
C ARG A 98 4.93 4.71 -11.31
N ALA A 99 3.79 5.37 -11.51
CA ALA A 99 3.75 6.63 -12.25
C ALA A 99 4.50 7.75 -11.51
N LEU A 100 4.45 7.73 -10.18
CA LEU A 100 5.15 8.68 -9.31
C LEU A 100 6.65 8.38 -9.16
N ASP A 101 7.00 7.10 -9.03
CA ASP A 101 8.36 6.59 -8.93
C ASP A 101 8.51 5.30 -9.76
N PRO A 102 9.03 5.41 -10.99
CA PRO A 102 9.23 4.26 -11.88
C PRO A 102 10.19 3.20 -11.34
N SER A 103 11.00 3.50 -10.31
CA SER A 103 11.90 2.53 -9.68
C SER A 103 11.16 1.52 -8.79
N VAL A 104 9.89 1.80 -8.44
CA VAL A 104 9.07 0.92 -7.60
C VAL A 104 8.53 -0.25 -8.43
N ASP A 105 9.18 -1.40 -8.31
CA ASP A 105 8.79 -2.63 -8.99
C ASP A 105 7.85 -3.51 -8.17
N ARG A 106 7.81 -3.33 -6.84
CA ARG A 106 7.04 -4.10 -5.86
C ARG A 106 6.47 -3.22 -4.75
N LEU A 107 5.38 -3.68 -4.12
CA LEU A 107 4.93 -3.17 -2.82
C LEU A 107 4.95 -4.31 -1.80
N GLU A 108 5.54 -4.03 -0.66
CA GLU A 108 5.41 -4.85 0.54
C GLU A 108 4.54 -4.05 1.50
N ILE A 109 3.45 -4.65 1.96
CA ILE A 109 2.55 -4.00 2.92
C ILE A 109 2.65 -4.77 4.23
N SER A 110 3.00 -4.04 5.30
CA SER A 110 3.19 -4.61 6.62
C SER A 110 2.44 -3.79 7.67
N ASP A 111 2.42 -4.24 8.93
CA ASP A 111 1.78 -3.50 10.02
C ASP A 111 2.72 -2.45 10.62
N ARG A 112 3.47 -1.79 9.73
CA ARG A 112 4.36 -0.70 10.07
C ARG A 112 3.54 0.49 10.55
N THR A 113 3.98 1.12 11.63
CA THR A 113 3.44 2.40 12.07
C THR A 113 4.14 3.50 11.30
N VAL A 114 3.39 4.25 10.50
CA VAL A 114 3.87 5.45 9.82
C VAL A 114 3.46 6.67 10.63
N ARG A 115 4.44 7.51 10.98
CA ARG A 115 4.21 8.85 11.53
C ARG A 115 4.44 9.87 10.43
N LEU A 116 3.40 10.62 10.09
CA LEU A 116 3.40 11.61 9.04
C LEU A 116 3.15 12.99 9.63
N GLU A 117 4.08 13.91 9.41
CA GLU A 117 3.88 15.33 9.68
C GLU A 117 3.18 15.96 8.47
N VAL A 118 2.04 16.59 8.73
CA VAL A 118 1.20 17.24 7.73
C VAL A 118 1.03 18.71 8.12
N GLU A 119 1.35 19.61 7.20
CA GLU A 119 1.10 21.03 7.35
C GLU A 119 0.30 21.55 6.15
N GLN A 120 -0.82 22.20 6.43
CA GLN A 120 -1.61 22.91 5.42
C GLN A 120 -1.53 24.42 5.71
N PRO A 121 -1.11 25.25 4.72
CA PRO A 121 -1.10 26.70 4.88
C PRO A 121 -2.46 27.24 5.33
N GLY A 122 -2.47 28.09 6.35
CA GLY A 122 -3.69 28.66 6.93
C GLY A 122 -4.45 27.78 7.92
N VAL A 123 -4.19 26.46 7.93
CA VAL A 123 -4.81 25.51 8.88
C VAL A 123 -3.87 25.19 10.03
N GLY A 124 -2.61 24.85 9.72
CA GLY A 124 -1.59 24.52 10.72
C GLY A 124 -0.94 23.17 10.46
N ARG A 125 -0.14 22.73 11.43
CA ARG A 125 0.66 21.50 11.40
C ARG A 125 0.15 20.49 12.41
N ALA A 126 0.13 19.21 12.01
CA ALA A 126 -0.17 18.08 12.88
C ALA A 126 0.78 16.91 12.59
N VAL A 127 0.97 16.04 13.58
CA VAL A 127 1.62 14.74 13.39
C VAL A 127 0.53 13.68 13.47
N LEU A 128 0.35 12.95 12.38
CA LEU A 128 -0.58 11.84 12.25
C LEU A 128 0.20 10.54 12.42
N ALA A 129 -0.39 9.53 13.06
CA ALA A 129 0.23 8.23 13.22
C ALA A 129 -0.80 7.13 12.99
N GLY A 130 -0.40 6.07 12.30
CA GLY A 130 -1.23 4.90 12.11
C GLY A 130 -0.54 3.84 11.28
N VAL A 131 -1.26 2.75 11.02
CA VAL A 131 -0.73 1.60 10.30
C VAL A 131 -0.62 1.91 8.80
N GLU A 132 0.45 1.44 8.17
CA GLU A 132 0.66 1.51 6.73
C GLU A 132 -0.54 0.96 5.94
N GLY A 133 -0.94 1.70 4.91
CA GLY A 133 -2.13 1.41 4.11
C GLY A 133 -3.45 1.74 4.81
N GLY A 134 -3.40 2.22 6.06
CA GLY A 134 -4.53 2.81 6.77
C GLY A 134 -4.76 4.28 6.41
N MET A 135 -5.97 4.77 6.65
CA MET A 135 -6.33 6.17 6.40
C MET A 135 -6.03 7.03 7.64
N LEU A 136 -5.24 8.09 7.46
CA LEU A 136 -4.95 9.09 8.49
C LEU A 136 -5.77 10.35 8.23
N GLY A 137 -6.57 10.79 9.20
CA GLY A 137 -7.43 11.96 9.05
C GLY A 137 -6.75 13.27 9.45
N PHE A 138 -7.00 14.33 8.69
CA PHE A 138 -6.56 15.70 8.98
C PHE A 138 -7.68 16.69 8.69
N GLY A 139 -7.77 17.73 9.51
CA GLY A 139 -8.73 18.82 9.37
C GLY A 139 -9.04 19.43 10.73
N ARG A 140 -9.70 20.58 10.72
CA ARG A 140 -10.26 21.15 11.96
C ARG A 140 -11.63 20.56 12.22
N LEU A 141 -11.99 20.45 13.50
CA LEU A 141 -13.31 19.96 13.90
C LEU A 141 -14.44 20.84 13.34
N GLU A 142 -14.17 22.15 13.28
CA GLU A 142 -15.10 23.20 12.83
C GLU A 142 -15.15 23.36 11.31
N ASP A 143 -14.15 22.85 10.58
CA ASP A 143 -14.11 22.94 9.13
C ASP A 143 -14.90 21.79 8.50
N PRO A 144 -15.72 22.08 7.46
CA PRO A 144 -16.44 21.05 6.72
C PRO A 144 -15.50 20.21 5.84
N GLU A 145 -14.35 20.77 5.44
CA GLU A 145 -13.35 20.03 4.68
C GLU A 145 -12.48 19.16 5.58
N ARG A 146 -12.35 17.89 5.18
CA ARG A 146 -11.49 16.91 5.84
C ARG A 146 -10.69 16.17 4.79
N PHE A 147 -9.47 15.82 5.17
CA PHE A 147 -8.52 15.15 4.30
C PHE A 147 -8.11 13.81 4.88
N LEU A 148 -7.87 12.85 3.99
CA LEU A 148 -7.35 11.54 4.33
C LEU A 148 -6.00 11.35 3.64
N PHE A 149 -5.07 10.78 4.38
CA PHE A 149 -3.74 10.42 3.90
C PHE A 149 -3.59 8.91 4.00
N LEU A 150 -3.26 8.24 2.89
CA LEU A 150 -2.91 6.83 2.88
C LEU A 150 -1.42 6.70 2.63
N PRO A 151 -0.61 6.42 3.67
CA PRO A 151 0.82 6.21 3.52
C PRO A 151 1.13 4.77 3.09
N VAL A 152 2.09 4.64 2.17
CA VAL A 152 2.64 3.38 1.66
C VAL A 152 4.16 3.45 1.74
N VAL A 153 4.77 2.55 2.51
CA VAL A 153 6.22 2.55 2.70
C VAL A 153 6.88 1.94 1.46
N LEU A 154 7.69 2.75 0.76
CA LEU A 154 8.42 2.30 -0.43
C LEU A 154 9.78 1.70 -0.05
N ASN A 155 10.43 2.30 0.94
CA ASN A 155 11.73 1.85 1.44
C ASN A 155 11.88 2.24 2.91
N GLU A 156 11.96 1.23 3.77
CA GLU A 156 12.09 1.39 5.22
C GLU A 156 13.47 1.95 5.61
N ALA A 157 14.54 1.48 4.98
CA ALA A 157 15.91 1.93 5.28
C ALA A 157 16.11 3.42 4.98
N THR A 158 15.41 3.97 3.99
CA THR A 158 15.45 5.40 3.67
C THR A 158 14.27 6.19 4.25
N GLY A 159 13.31 5.53 4.90
CA GLY A 159 12.08 6.15 5.40
C GLY A 159 11.21 6.77 4.30
N ARG A 160 11.29 6.26 3.06
CA ARG A 160 10.62 6.86 1.90
C ARG A 160 9.20 6.30 1.78
N VAL A 161 8.22 7.19 1.71
CA VAL A 161 6.79 6.87 1.77
C VAL A 161 6.05 7.58 0.63
N ALA A 162 5.24 6.83 -0.13
CA ALA A 162 4.24 7.41 -1.01
C ALA A 162 2.98 7.70 -0.21
N VAL A 163 2.41 8.89 -0.35
CA VAL A 163 1.21 9.30 0.36
C VAL A 163 0.13 9.68 -0.63
N ARG A 164 -0.97 8.92 -0.67
CA ARG A 164 -2.18 9.32 -1.39
C ARG A 164 -2.91 10.36 -0.56
N VAL A 165 -3.25 11.48 -1.18
CA VAL A 165 -4.00 12.57 -0.54
C VAL A 165 -5.42 12.58 -1.09
N MET A 166 -6.40 12.58 -0.20
CA MET A 166 -7.82 12.55 -0.55
C MET A 166 -8.59 13.62 0.20
N ARG A 167 -9.61 14.19 -0.44
CA ARG A 167 -10.62 15.06 0.16
C ARG A 167 -11.87 14.23 0.44
N ILE A 168 -12.42 14.35 1.65
CA ILE A 168 -13.76 13.83 1.96
C ILE A 168 -14.79 14.84 1.44
N ARG A 169 -15.68 14.42 0.55
CA ARG A 169 -16.81 15.24 0.11
C ARG A 169 -18.01 14.99 1.04
N GLY A 170 -18.64 16.04 1.56
CA GLY A 170 -19.83 15.92 2.42
C GLY A 170 -19.54 15.75 3.91
N THR A 171 -20.56 15.43 4.71
CA THR A 171 -20.41 15.23 6.16
C THR A 171 -19.89 13.83 6.46
N ALA A 172 -19.20 13.66 7.59
CA ALA A 172 -18.59 12.39 8.01
C ALA A 172 -19.57 11.19 8.14
N PHE A 173 -20.88 11.44 8.07
CA PHE A 173 -21.95 10.45 8.16
C PHE A 173 -22.96 10.53 7.00
N GLY A 174 -22.70 11.31 5.95
CA GLY A 174 -23.56 11.44 4.76
C GLY A 174 -23.18 10.51 3.60
N GLN A 175 -23.88 10.60 2.46
CA GLN A 175 -23.50 9.98 1.16
C GLN A 175 -22.28 10.68 0.53
N GLY A 176 -21.24 10.88 1.34
CA GLY A 176 -20.00 11.53 0.97
C GLY A 176 -19.00 10.54 0.39
N GLY A 177 -18.49 10.82 -0.80
CA GLY A 177 -17.38 10.06 -1.40
C GLY A 177 -16.02 10.65 -1.06
N THR A 178 -14.96 9.91 -1.35
CA THR A 178 -13.58 10.40 -1.31
C THR A 178 -13.13 10.82 -2.71
N GLU A 179 -12.63 12.04 -2.86
CA GLU A 179 -11.95 12.53 -4.05
C GLU A 179 -10.44 12.37 -3.87
N THR A 180 -9.75 11.78 -4.85
CA THR A 180 -8.28 11.74 -4.82
C THR A 180 -7.71 13.04 -5.37
N LEU A 181 -6.93 13.73 -4.55
CA LEU A 181 -6.23 14.97 -4.95
C LEU A 181 -4.90 14.65 -5.64
N GLY A 182 -4.26 13.54 -5.30
CA GLY A 182 -3.02 13.09 -5.92
C GLY A 182 -2.18 12.22 -5.00
N TRP A 183 -0.92 12.06 -5.39
CA TRP A 183 0.10 11.36 -4.62
C TRP A 183 1.31 12.28 -4.41
N ALA A 184 2.01 12.08 -3.29
CA ALA A 184 3.27 12.74 -2.99
C ALA A 184 4.29 11.73 -2.47
N LEU A 185 5.57 11.97 -2.75
CA LEU A 185 6.68 11.23 -2.15
C LEU A 185 7.23 12.03 -0.98
N ALA A 186 7.15 11.47 0.22
CA ALA A 186 7.70 12.07 1.43
C ALA A 186 8.80 11.19 2.01
N ASP A 187 9.78 11.84 2.64
CA ASP A 187 10.79 11.18 3.47
C ASP A 187 11.09 12.04 4.71
N ALA A 188 12.07 11.62 5.50
CA ALA A 188 12.45 12.31 6.74
C ALA A 188 13.38 13.51 6.51
N SER A 189 14.06 13.56 5.36
CA SER A 189 15.10 14.54 5.06
C SER A 189 14.52 15.89 4.66
N GLU A 190 13.52 15.90 3.76
CA GLU A 190 12.89 17.12 3.28
C GLU A 190 11.37 16.99 3.18
N PRO A 191 10.61 18.04 3.57
CA PRO A 191 9.17 18.05 3.39
C PRO A 191 8.80 18.17 1.90
N SER A 192 8.02 17.21 1.42
CA SER A 192 7.42 17.26 0.09
C SER A 192 6.19 18.16 0.07
N VAL A 193 5.88 18.78 -1.06
CA VAL A 193 4.68 19.60 -1.24
C VAL A 193 3.78 18.95 -2.28
N THR A 194 2.50 18.78 -1.98
CA THR A 194 1.53 18.27 -2.96
C THR A 194 1.35 19.28 -4.09
N GLU A 195 1.26 18.79 -5.33
CA GLU A 195 1.16 19.65 -6.53
C GLU A 195 -0.26 20.21 -6.74
N THR A 196 -1.27 19.59 -6.12
CA THR A 196 -2.68 19.94 -6.26
C THR A 196 -3.20 20.70 -5.05
N GLU A 197 -4.21 21.56 -5.28
CA GLU A 197 -4.86 22.33 -4.22
C GLU A 197 -5.94 21.51 -3.47
N PRO A 198 -6.03 21.63 -2.14
CA PRO A 198 -5.14 22.41 -1.28
C PRO A 198 -3.74 21.79 -1.15
N ARG A 199 -2.72 22.65 -1.10
CA ARG A 199 -1.34 22.21 -0.89
C ARG A 199 -1.09 21.73 0.54
N PHE A 200 -0.43 20.59 0.66
CA PHE A 200 0.09 20.06 1.91
C PHE A 200 1.61 19.94 1.85
N ARG A 201 2.27 20.32 2.94
CA ARG A 201 3.65 19.92 3.24
C ARG A 201 3.62 18.61 4.03
N LEU A 202 4.31 17.60 3.51
CA LEU A 202 4.32 16.25 4.06
C LEU A 202 5.76 15.84 4.36
N ARG A 203 6.01 15.39 5.60
CA ARG A 203 7.31 14.87 6.03
C ARG A 203 7.14 13.61 6.85
N VAL A 204 7.97 12.60 6.60
CA VAL A 204 7.94 11.36 7.38
C VAL A 204 8.64 11.61 8.71
N ALA A 205 7.90 11.50 9.81
CA ALA A 205 8.42 11.65 11.16
C ALA A 205 8.93 10.32 11.74
N GLY A 206 8.56 9.18 11.13
CA GLY A 206 9.06 7.85 11.48
C GLY A 206 8.32 6.73 10.78
N VAL A 207 9.00 5.59 10.61
CA VAL A 207 8.43 4.29 10.21
C VAL A 207 8.94 3.27 11.21
N GLU A 208 8.03 2.62 11.93
CA GLU A 208 8.31 1.63 12.99
C GLU A 208 7.64 0.28 12.68
#